data_AF-A0A1Q6RX26-F1
#
_entry.id   AF-A0A1Q6RX26-F1
#
_cell.length_a   1.000
_cell.length_b   1.000
_cell.length_c   1.000
_cell.angle_alpha   90.00
_cell.angle_beta   90.00
_cell.angle_gamma   90.00
#
_symmetry.space_group_name_H-M   'P 1'
#
loop_
_entity.id
_entity.type
_entity.pdbx_description
1 polymer ?
#
loop_
_entity_poly.entity_id
_entity_poly.type
_entity_poly.pdbx_seq_one_letter_code
_entity_poly.pdbx_strand_id
1 'polypeptide(L)'
;MKNIRFLFKRDITEFKHTFKENRDVTGAISSAVIMLIIYSTFIFVFYKFAYAYLTTRKDATGGVFELMTFVYAASALVGVILGVRKIYGLIVAGKDYEVLLCQPVGASELFMYKLVRIYASQILSTAVIVIPSVISIDLVTNLDFSVTYYLKAIFGVLTLPFVTCAVAALISVPYAELSRFLESRFVVKLIIYVAVIGIAFYFYGMFLQVLKELLSSGDILYLLTGPTVKKLTAVAEALFPINRFAMILVGRQTWLSILIILAFALGCLTVAYFIIRRTFTAILQRKMEGESVKLRKFKEKKRSLLATLMHKEFITVIRTPSYAFQYFATTLTLPFIVYVCVNILRSLIQSLTIIKCDYELALFVISMFAVMTNTFCATNIGRDGNMFDMTKTLPVTPKEVISSKILFCMIVSAISVFLSVLALALAHFVNLWQAAVILVLTLALSFAEIAFATNKDLVSHTRGGSDKGISSFLLIGLIVSLVCGVGTLALSVALTIFYDGVWATVASVIFVAVIVGGVTFVATWQLKKDLNAKFYSLI
;
A
#
# COMPACT_ATOMS: atom_id res chain seq x y z
N MET A 1 -30.80 9.57 20.63
CA MET A 1 -30.51 10.13 19.27
C MET A 1 -29.83 11.51 19.28
N LYS A 2 -30.20 12.45 20.16
CA LYS A 2 -29.56 13.80 20.23
C LYS A 2 -28.04 13.70 20.48
N ASN A 3 -27.62 12.79 21.35
CA ASN A 3 -26.21 12.53 21.68
C ASN A 3 -25.40 11.97 20.50
N ILE A 4 -25.99 11.07 19.70
CA ILE A 4 -25.34 10.50 18.50
C ILE A 4 -25.04 11.60 17.46
N ARG A 5 -25.98 12.54 17.27
CA ARG A 5 -25.78 13.68 16.35
C ARG A 5 -24.66 14.61 16.83
N PHE A 6 -24.52 14.81 18.15
CA PHE A 6 -23.41 15.57 18.71
C PHE A 6 -22.05 14.90 18.49
N LEU A 7 -21.96 13.57 18.63
CA LEU A 7 -20.74 12.81 18.33
C LEU A 7 -20.33 12.92 16.86
N PHE A 8 -21.28 12.80 15.91
CA PHE A 8 -20.99 13.04 14.49
C PHE A 8 -20.54 14.47 14.22
N LYS A 9 -21.15 15.47 14.87
CA LYS A 9 -20.74 16.87 14.73
C LYS A 9 -19.32 17.10 15.26
N ARG A 10 -18.96 16.50 16.40
CA ARG A 10 -17.60 16.55 16.94
C ARG A 10 -16.59 15.98 15.96
N ASP A 11 -16.84 14.78 15.45
CA ASP A 11 -15.93 14.12 14.51
C ASP A 11 -15.78 14.88 13.18
N ILE A 12 -16.85 15.49 12.66
CA ILE A 12 -16.74 16.37 11.48
C ILE A 12 -15.89 17.60 11.81
N THR A 13 -15.97 18.11 13.03
CA THR A 13 -15.20 19.28 13.48
C THR A 13 -13.74 18.93 13.69
N GLU A 14 -13.43 17.77 14.28
CA GLU A 14 -12.08 17.22 14.38
C GLU A 14 -11.49 16.93 12.99
N PHE A 15 -12.25 16.31 12.09
CA PHE A 15 -11.82 16.09 10.71
C PHE A 15 -11.49 17.42 10.02
N LYS A 16 -12.34 18.45 10.19
CA LYS A 16 -12.06 19.79 9.67
C LYS A 16 -10.83 20.44 10.31
N HIS A 17 -10.61 20.24 11.61
CA HIS A 17 -9.45 20.78 12.31
C HIS A 17 -8.14 20.12 11.85
N THR A 18 -8.11 18.78 11.82
CA THR A 18 -6.99 17.98 11.30
C THR A 18 -6.71 18.33 9.84
N PHE A 19 -7.74 18.52 9.02
CA PHE A 19 -7.58 18.92 7.62
C PHE A 19 -7.05 20.36 7.47
N LYS A 20 -7.43 21.27 8.37
CA LYS A 20 -6.97 22.67 8.37
C LYS A 20 -5.54 22.82 8.90
N GLU A 21 -5.14 21.99 9.85
CA GLU A 21 -3.79 21.94 10.44
C GLU A 21 -2.79 21.20 9.52
N ASN A 22 -3.26 20.21 8.75
CA ASN A 22 -2.50 19.52 7.69
C ASN A 22 -2.67 20.16 6.30
N ARG A 23 -2.61 21.49 6.19
CA ARG A 23 -2.48 22.17 4.88
C ARG A 23 -1.12 21.89 4.23
N ASP A 24 -0.98 20.70 3.67
CA ASP A 24 0.02 20.39 2.65
C ASP A 24 -0.73 20.30 1.32
N VAL A 25 -0.93 21.46 0.70
CA VAL A 25 -1.70 21.60 -0.54
C VAL A 25 -1.03 20.80 -1.66
N THR A 26 0.30 20.75 -1.67
CA THR A 26 1.11 19.94 -2.58
C THR A 26 0.94 18.44 -2.35
N GLY A 27 0.90 17.98 -1.09
CA GLY A 27 0.63 16.58 -0.74
C GLY A 27 -0.81 16.14 -1.07
N ALA A 28 -1.79 17.01 -0.83
CA ALA A 28 -3.19 16.74 -1.14
C ALA A 28 -3.45 16.67 -2.65
N ILE A 29 -2.85 17.58 -3.43
CA ILE A 29 -2.98 17.57 -4.90
C ILE A 29 -2.29 16.34 -5.48
N SER A 30 -1.07 16.02 -5.05
CA SER A 30 -0.35 14.83 -5.55
C SER A 30 -1.06 13.52 -5.22
N SER A 31 -1.57 13.37 -3.98
CA SER A 31 -2.37 12.18 -3.63
C SER A 31 -3.68 12.09 -4.40
N ALA A 32 -4.36 13.22 -4.66
CA ALA A 32 -5.56 13.25 -5.48
C ALA A 32 -5.28 12.87 -6.93
N VAL A 33 -4.20 13.38 -7.53
CA VAL A 33 -3.78 13.04 -8.90
C VAL A 33 -3.41 11.56 -9.00
N ILE A 34 -2.64 11.01 -8.05
CA ILE A 34 -2.28 9.59 -8.03
C ILE A 34 -3.53 8.71 -7.89
N MET A 35 -4.45 9.06 -6.98
CA MET A 35 -5.72 8.35 -6.83
C MET A 35 -6.54 8.39 -8.11
N LEU A 36 -6.58 9.53 -8.80
CA LEU A 36 -7.28 9.67 -10.08
C LEU A 36 -6.65 8.79 -11.16
N ILE A 37 -5.32 8.76 -11.27
CA ILE A 37 -4.60 7.91 -12.23
C ILE A 37 -4.86 6.44 -11.96
N ILE A 38 -4.74 5.99 -10.70
CA ILE A 38 -4.99 4.60 -10.31
C ILE A 38 -6.44 4.22 -10.62
N TYR A 39 -7.38 5.08 -10.26
CA TYR A 39 -8.80 4.84 -10.48
C TYR A 39 -9.18 4.85 -11.96
N SER A 40 -8.62 5.77 -12.75
CA SER A 40 -8.80 5.82 -14.21
C SER A 40 -8.22 4.57 -14.88
N THR A 41 -7.05 4.12 -14.45
CA THR A 41 -6.41 2.89 -14.95
C THR A 41 -7.27 1.67 -14.61
N PHE A 42 -7.81 1.60 -13.39
CA PHE A 42 -8.71 0.52 -12.98
C PHE A 42 -9.96 0.45 -13.88
N ILE A 43 -10.62 1.59 -14.13
CA ILE A 43 -11.79 1.66 -15.01
C ILE A 43 -11.42 1.22 -16.43
N PHE A 44 -10.30 1.70 -16.97
CA PHE A 44 -9.87 1.36 -18.32
C PHE A 44 -9.56 -0.13 -18.50
N VAL A 45 -8.79 -0.72 -17.57
CA VAL A 45 -8.44 -2.15 -17.58
C VAL A 45 -9.70 -2.99 -17.43
N PHE A 46 -10.60 -2.62 -16.51
CA PHE A 46 -11.85 -3.34 -16.31
C PHE A 46 -12.77 -3.25 -17.53
N TYR A 47 -12.88 -2.08 -18.16
CA TYR A 47 -13.65 -1.90 -19.40
C TYR A 47 -13.12 -2.79 -20.53
N LYS A 48 -11.79 -2.82 -20.75
CA LYS A 48 -11.18 -3.69 -21.77
C LYS A 48 -11.38 -5.17 -21.48
N PHE A 49 -11.27 -5.57 -20.22
CA PHE A 49 -11.55 -6.94 -19.79
C PHE A 49 -13.02 -7.31 -20.02
N ALA A 50 -13.96 -6.45 -19.61
CA ALA A 50 -15.39 -6.67 -19.81
C ALA A 50 -15.77 -6.75 -21.29
N TYR A 51 -15.20 -5.87 -22.13
CA TYR A 51 -15.38 -5.90 -23.58
C TYR A 51 -14.91 -7.22 -24.18
N ALA A 52 -13.69 -7.67 -23.86
CA ALA A 52 -13.16 -8.92 -24.36
C ALA A 52 -13.97 -10.14 -23.89
N TYR A 53 -14.40 -10.15 -22.62
CA TYR A 53 -15.17 -11.24 -22.04
C TYR A 53 -16.56 -11.37 -22.67
N LEU A 54 -17.26 -10.25 -22.83
CA LEU A 54 -18.65 -10.24 -23.31
C LEU A 54 -18.74 -10.43 -24.82
N THR A 55 -17.79 -9.91 -25.61
CA THR A 55 -17.75 -10.11 -27.08
C THR A 55 -17.42 -11.55 -27.48
N THR A 56 -16.63 -12.25 -26.67
CA THR A 56 -16.27 -13.66 -26.91
C THR A 56 -17.45 -14.61 -26.62
N ARG A 57 -18.43 -14.18 -25.83
CA ARG A 57 -19.54 -15.03 -25.40
C ARG A 57 -20.80 -14.80 -26.21
N LYS A 58 -21.39 -15.87 -26.74
CA LYS A 58 -22.66 -15.83 -27.51
C LYS A 58 -23.89 -15.48 -26.65
N ASP A 59 -23.84 -15.75 -25.33
CA ASP A 59 -24.90 -15.45 -24.37
C ASP A 59 -24.61 -14.17 -23.57
N ALA A 60 -25.08 -13.01 -24.05
CA ALA A 60 -24.85 -11.71 -23.41
C ALA A 60 -25.37 -11.66 -21.96
N THR A 61 -26.58 -12.18 -21.69
CA THR A 61 -27.20 -12.11 -20.35
C THR A 61 -26.53 -13.02 -19.31
N GLY A 62 -26.01 -14.18 -19.73
CA GLY A 62 -25.24 -15.08 -18.87
C GLY A 62 -23.85 -14.52 -18.55
N GLY A 63 -23.19 -13.90 -19.53
CA GLY A 63 -21.90 -13.24 -19.32
C GLY A 63 -21.97 -12.08 -18.32
N VAL A 64 -23.02 -11.24 -18.40
CA VAL A 64 -23.24 -10.13 -17.46
C VAL A 64 -23.48 -10.63 -16.04
N PHE A 65 -24.25 -11.71 -15.89
CA PHE A 65 -24.52 -12.33 -14.58
C PHE A 65 -23.25 -12.80 -13.88
N GLU A 66 -22.39 -13.53 -14.59
CA GLU A 66 -21.14 -14.05 -14.03
C GLU A 66 -20.19 -12.91 -13.65
N LEU A 67 -19.99 -11.96 -14.57
CA LEU A 67 -19.07 -10.83 -14.36
C LEU A 67 -19.51 -9.99 -13.16
N MET A 68 -20.80 -9.68 -13.06
CA MET A 68 -21.35 -8.96 -11.91
C MET A 68 -21.21 -9.76 -10.61
N THR A 69 -21.43 -11.08 -10.64
CA THR A 69 -21.23 -11.92 -9.45
C THR A 69 -19.79 -11.84 -8.95
N PHE A 70 -18.80 -11.84 -9.84
CA PHE A 70 -17.39 -11.67 -9.46
C PHE A 70 -17.08 -10.26 -8.95
N VAL A 71 -17.65 -9.22 -9.55
CA VAL A 71 -17.50 -7.83 -9.06
C VAL A 71 -18.06 -7.69 -7.65
N TYR A 72 -19.27 -8.21 -7.41
CA TYR A 72 -19.88 -8.19 -6.07
C TYR A 72 -19.07 -9.04 -5.09
N ALA A 73 -18.53 -10.19 -5.50
CA ALA A 73 -17.67 -11.02 -4.65
C ALA A 73 -16.35 -10.32 -4.30
N ALA A 74 -15.69 -9.70 -5.27
CA ALA A 74 -14.46 -8.93 -5.06
C ALA A 74 -14.72 -7.73 -4.13
N SER A 75 -15.81 -6.99 -4.37
CA SER A 75 -16.20 -5.87 -3.51
C SER A 75 -16.55 -6.32 -2.08
N ALA A 76 -17.15 -7.51 -1.92
CA ALA A 76 -17.43 -8.10 -0.61
C ALA A 76 -16.13 -8.47 0.12
N LEU A 77 -15.17 -9.11 -0.56
CA LEU A 77 -13.86 -9.46 0.02
C LEU A 77 -13.10 -8.21 0.48
N VAL A 78 -13.01 -7.19 -0.38
CA VAL A 78 -12.37 -5.91 -0.03
C VAL A 78 -13.12 -5.24 1.13
N GLY A 79 -14.46 -5.25 1.10
CA GLY A 79 -15.31 -4.72 2.15
C GLY A 79 -15.09 -5.40 3.51
N VAL A 80 -14.92 -6.73 3.53
CA VAL A 80 -14.60 -7.49 4.74
C VAL A 80 -13.23 -7.11 5.30
N ILE A 81 -12.18 -7.08 4.46
CA ILE A 81 -10.82 -6.74 4.90
C ILE A 81 -10.77 -5.32 5.49
N LEU A 82 -11.32 -4.35 4.77
CA LEU A 82 -11.39 -2.96 5.24
C LEU A 82 -12.28 -2.83 6.48
N GLY A 83 -13.37 -3.60 6.55
CA GLY A 83 -14.27 -3.68 7.68
C GLY A 83 -13.57 -4.15 8.95
N VAL A 84 -12.83 -5.27 8.89
CA VAL A 84 -12.06 -5.81 10.02
C VAL A 84 -11.07 -4.78 10.54
N ARG A 85 -10.33 -4.12 9.64
CA ARG A 85 -9.36 -3.09 10.01
C ARG A 85 -10.01 -1.90 10.73
N LYS A 86 -11.16 -1.41 10.21
CA LYS A 86 -11.91 -0.30 10.81
C LYS A 86 -12.52 -0.67 12.16
N ILE A 87 -13.10 -1.86 12.28
CA ILE A 87 -13.66 -2.39 13.55
C ILE A 87 -12.56 -2.49 14.60
N TYR A 88 -11.41 -3.09 14.25
CA TYR A 88 -10.27 -3.19 15.17
C TYR A 88 -9.75 -1.82 15.60
N GLY A 89 -9.57 -0.89 14.65
CA GLY A 89 -9.10 0.47 14.94
C GLY A 89 -10.03 1.26 15.86
N LEU A 90 -11.34 1.24 15.60
CA LEU A 90 -12.32 2.05 16.33
C LEU A 90 -12.75 1.45 17.68
N ILE A 91 -12.72 0.12 17.81
CA ILE A 91 -13.29 -0.57 18.98
C ILE A 91 -12.19 -1.10 19.92
N VAL A 92 -11.10 -1.64 19.37
CA VAL A 92 -10.05 -2.32 20.15
C VAL A 92 -8.87 -1.38 20.43
N ALA A 93 -8.32 -0.78 19.37
CA ALA A 93 -7.10 0.03 19.44
C ALA A 93 -7.35 1.50 19.81
N GLY A 94 -8.59 1.99 19.70
CA GLY A 94 -8.94 3.37 20.03
C GLY A 94 -8.57 3.72 21.47
N LYS A 95 -7.68 4.70 21.65
CA LYS A 95 -7.32 5.30 22.95
C LYS A 95 -8.41 6.20 23.51
N ASP A 96 -9.38 6.57 22.67
CA ASP A 96 -10.49 7.45 23.02
C ASP A 96 -11.40 6.87 24.10
N TYR A 97 -11.25 5.59 24.48
CA TYR A 97 -12.05 4.99 25.56
C TYR A 97 -11.87 5.74 26.88
N GLU A 98 -10.67 6.25 27.20
CA GLU A 98 -10.42 7.00 28.45
C GLU A 98 -11.21 8.32 28.46
N VAL A 99 -11.24 9.03 27.34
CA VAL A 99 -12.00 10.29 27.19
C VAL A 99 -13.50 10.03 27.08
N LEU A 100 -13.91 8.97 26.39
CA LEU A 100 -15.31 8.60 26.17
C LEU A 100 -15.96 8.02 27.44
N LEU A 101 -15.19 7.37 28.32
CA LEU A 101 -15.66 6.91 29.63
C LEU A 101 -16.00 8.06 30.58
N CYS A 102 -15.34 9.22 30.43
CA CYS A 102 -15.62 10.41 31.23
C CYS A 102 -16.83 11.22 30.74
N GLN A 103 -17.42 10.87 29.58
CA GLN A 103 -18.56 11.60 29.02
C GLN A 103 -19.90 10.99 29.50
N PRO A 104 -20.94 11.82 29.73
CA PRO A 104 -22.27 11.35 30.13
C PRO A 104 -23.05 10.76 28.93
N VAL A 105 -22.45 9.79 28.24
CA VAL A 105 -23.03 9.11 27.08
C VAL A 105 -23.12 7.62 27.40
N GLY A 106 -24.31 7.03 27.23
CA GLY A 106 -24.50 5.61 27.47
C GLY A 106 -23.66 4.74 26.52
N ALA A 107 -23.16 3.61 27.02
CA ALA A 107 -22.36 2.66 26.24
C ALA A 107 -23.08 2.16 24.96
N SER A 108 -24.42 2.05 25.00
CA SER A 108 -25.26 1.67 23.85
C SER A 108 -25.31 2.76 22.77
N GLU A 109 -25.37 4.04 23.14
CA GLU A 109 -25.36 5.16 22.21
C GLU A 109 -23.99 5.31 21.53
N LEU A 110 -22.90 5.12 22.31
CA LEU A 110 -21.54 5.11 21.78
C LEU A 110 -21.31 3.96 20.81
N PHE A 111 -21.83 2.78 21.14
CA PHE A 111 -21.76 1.61 20.28
C PHE A 111 -22.49 1.84 18.95
N MET A 112 -23.73 2.35 18.98
CA MET A 112 -24.48 2.62 17.75
C MET A 112 -23.81 3.67 16.88
N TYR A 113 -23.24 4.72 17.49
CA TYR A 113 -22.46 5.71 16.78
C TYR A 113 -21.27 5.07 16.01
N LYS A 114 -20.50 4.19 16.67
CA LYS A 114 -19.36 3.49 16.03
C LYS A 114 -19.83 2.54 14.92
N LEU A 115 -20.92 1.81 15.12
CA LEU A 115 -21.48 0.90 14.11
C LEU A 115 -21.93 1.67 12.86
N VAL A 116 -22.67 2.77 13.01
CA VAL A 116 -23.11 3.60 11.88
C VAL A 116 -21.91 4.19 11.14
N ARG A 117 -20.86 4.61 11.86
CA ARG A 117 -19.63 5.12 11.23
C ARG A 117 -18.91 4.04 10.41
N ILE A 118 -18.80 2.81 10.94
CA ILE A 118 -18.20 1.69 10.22
C ILE A 118 -19.01 1.39 8.95
N TYR A 119 -20.33 1.34 9.07
CA TYR A 119 -21.25 1.08 7.95
C TYR A 119 -21.17 2.15 6.86
N ALA A 120 -21.22 3.44 7.23
CA ALA A 120 -21.07 4.55 6.28
C ALA A 120 -19.74 4.48 5.51
N SER A 121 -18.68 4.08 6.22
CA SER A 121 -17.36 3.92 5.62
C SER A 121 -17.25 2.68 4.72
N GLN A 122 -18.10 1.67 4.91
CA GLN A 122 -18.18 0.51 4.02
C GLN A 122 -19.00 0.80 2.75
N ILE A 123 -20.08 1.58 2.86
CA ILE A 123 -20.84 2.07 1.70
C ILE A 123 -19.93 2.81 0.72
N LEU A 124 -19.05 3.68 1.23
CA LEU A 124 -18.13 4.42 0.37
C LEU A 124 -17.18 3.47 -0.38
N SER A 125 -16.65 2.44 0.28
CA SER A 125 -15.77 1.47 -0.37
C SER A 125 -16.48 0.59 -1.40
N THR A 126 -17.73 0.19 -1.14
CA THR A 126 -18.52 -0.58 -2.13
C THR A 126 -18.93 0.28 -3.31
N ALA A 127 -19.29 1.56 -3.08
CA ALA A 127 -19.63 2.50 -4.14
C ALA A 127 -18.49 2.71 -5.14
N VAL A 128 -17.26 2.87 -4.64
CA VAL A 128 -16.05 3.07 -5.46
C VAL A 128 -15.76 1.90 -6.40
N ILE A 129 -16.15 0.66 -6.03
CA ILE A 129 -15.88 -0.52 -6.86
C ILE A 129 -17.08 -0.85 -7.76
N VAL A 130 -18.29 -0.84 -7.21
CA VAL A 130 -19.49 -1.33 -7.90
C VAL A 130 -19.99 -0.33 -8.94
N ILE A 131 -20.00 0.98 -8.64
CA ILE A 131 -20.55 1.99 -9.57
C ILE A 131 -19.80 2.02 -10.90
N PRO A 132 -18.45 2.11 -10.94
CA PRO A 132 -17.72 2.13 -12.20
C PRO A 132 -17.82 0.82 -12.97
N SER A 133 -17.91 -0.30 -12.25
CA SER A 133 -18.06 -1.62 -12.87
C SER A 133 -19.42 -1.75 -13.58
N VAL A 134 -20.48 -1.23 -12.95
CA VAL A 134 -21.83 -1.18 -13.53
C VAL A 134 -21.88 -0.30 -14.78
N ILE A 135 -21.26 0.89 -14.72
CA ILE A 135 -21.15 1.81 -15.87
C ILE A 135 -20.34 1.19 -17.01
N SER A 136 -19.22 0.51 -16.68
CA SER A 136 -18.35 -0.11 -17.70
C SER A 136 -19.06 -1.23 -18.45
N ILE A 137 -19.91 -2.02 -17.77
CA ILE A 137 -20.68 -3.10 -18.40
C ILE A 137 -21.82 -2.55 -19.26
N ASP A 138 -22.47 -1.48 -18.80
CA ASP A 138 -23.50 -0.76 -19.58
C ASP A 138 -22.92 -0.31 -20.94
N LEU A 139 -21.80 0.41 -20.93
CA LEU A 139 -21.11 0.89 -22.13
C LEU A 139 -20.67 -0.23 -23.10
N VAL A 140 -20.47 -1.46 -22.61
CA VAL A 140 -20.05 -2.59 -23.45
C VAL A 140 -21.24 -3.31 -24.08
N THR A 141 -22.37 -3.39 -23.36
CA THR A 141 -23.48 -4.24 -23.78
C THR A 141 -24.46 -3.55 -24.72
N ASN A 142 -24.43 -2.21 -24.85
CA ASN A 142 -25.30 -1.42 -25.74
C ASN A 142 -26.80 -1.80 -25.61
N LEU A 143 -27.19 -2.37 -24.47
CA LEU A 143 -28.59 -2.62 -24.15
C LEU A 143 -29.07 -1.30 -23.56
N ASP A 144 -30.13 -0.69 -24.09
CA ASP A 144 -30.67 0.56 -23.53
C ASP A 144 -31.12 0.35 -22.08
N PHE A 145 -30.19 0.52 -21.12
CA PHE A 145 -30.48 0.26 -19.72
C PHE A 145 -31.38 1.35 -19.18
N SER A 146 -32.61 0.93 -18.89
CA SER A 146 -33.61 1.69 -18.16
C SER A 146 -33.07 2.21 -16.82
N VAL A 147 -33.59 3.35 -16.36
CA VAL A 147 -33.33 3.95 -15.02
C VAL A 147 -33.39 2.90 -13.88
N THR A 148 -34.17 1.84 -14.06
CA THR A 148 -34.32 0.71 -13.13
C THR A 148 -33.02 -0.07 -12.89
N TYR A 149 -32.10 -0.16 -13.86
CA TYR A 149 -30.80 -0.84 -13.71
C TYR A 149 -29.88 -0.11 -12.73
N TYR A 150 -29.77 1.22 -12.87
CA TYR A 150 -29.04 2.07 -11.94
C TYR A 150 -29.65 2.06 -10.54
N LEU A 151 -30.99 2.05 -10.43
CA LEU A 151 -31.68 1.96 -9.15
C LEU A 151 -31.37 0.64 -8.42
N LYS A 152 -31.31 -0.48 -9.14
CA LYS A 152 -30.92 -1.79 -8.60
C LYS A 152 -29.45 -1.82 -8.16
N ALA A 153 -28.55 -1.18 -8.90
CA ALA A 153 -27.15 -1.05 -8.52
C ALA A 153 -26.99 -0.25 -7.21
N ILE A 154 -27.71 0.87 -7.07
CA ILE A 154 -27.74 1.69 -5.84
C ILE A 154 -28.25 0.85 -4.66
N PHE A 155 -29.32 0.07 -4.86
CA PHE A 155 -29.82 -0.85 -3.84
C PHE A 155 -28.74 -1.87 -3.42
N GLY A 156 -27.99 -2.43 -4.37
CA GLY A 156 -26.87 -3.33 -4.09
C GLY A 156 -25.73 -2.66 -3.31
N VAL A 157 -25.37 -1.42 -3.65
CA VAL A 157 -24.34 -0.64 -2.93
C VAL A 157 -24.73 -0.37 -1.48
N LEU A 158 -26.03 -0.16 -1.21
CA LEU A 158 -26.53 0.07 0.15
C LEU A 158 -26.61 -1.24 0.95
N THR A 159 -27.01 -2.34 0.32
CA THR A 159 -27.30 -3.59 1.05
C THR A 159 -26.08 -4.49 1.23
N LEU A 160 -25.14 -4.52 0.30
CA LEU A 160 -23.92 -5.33 0.39
C LEU A 160 -23.08 -5.02 1.65
N PRO A 161 -22.91 -3.75 2.08
CA PRO A 161 -22.22 -3.41 3.32
C PRO A 161 -22.77 -4.07 4.58
N PHE A 162 -24.04 -4.46 4.64
CA PHE A 162 -24.56 -5.20 5.80
C PHE A 162 -23.92 -6.59 5.92
N VAL A 163 -23.77 -7.28 4.78
CA VAL A 163 -23.14 -8.60 4.73
C VAL A 163 -21.66 -8.50 5.08
N THR A 164 -20.95 -7.54 4.49
CA THR A 164 -19.52 -7.35 4.76
C THR A 164 -19.25 -6.90 6.19
N CYS A 165 -20.11 -6.04 6.77
CA CYS A 165 -20.04 -5.64 8.18
C CYS A 165 -20.17 -6.84 9.12
N ALA A 166 -21.11 -7.74 8.88
CA ALA A 166 -21.34 -8.88 9.76
C ALA A 166 -20.21 -9.91 9.70
N VAL A 167 -19.75 -10.23 8.50
CA VAL A 167 -18.59 -11.11 8.32
C VAL A 167 -17.34 -10.46 8.92
N ALA A 168 -17.13 -9.16 8.70
CA ALA A 168 -16.03 -8.44 9.31
C ALA A 168 -16.10 -8.40 10.84
N ALA A 169 -17.30 -8.26 11.43
CA ALA A 169 -17.50 -8.31 12.87
C ALA A 169 -17.12 -9.68 13.44
N LEU A 170 -17.52 -10.76 12.76
CA LEU A 170 -17.18 -12.13 13.16
C LEU A 170 -15.67 -12.37 13.11
N ILE A 171 -15.00 -11.91 12.04
CA ILE A 171 -13.54 -12.05 11.88
C ILE A 171 -12.76 -11.10 12.80
N SER A 172 -13.35 -9.98 13.22
CA SER A 172 -12.66 -9.00 14.08
C SER A 172 -12.30 -9.57 15.46
N VAL A 173 -13.07 -10.54 15.98
CA VAL A 173 -12.82 -11.18 17.28
C VAL A 173 -11.53 -12.02 17.27
N PRO A 174 -11.39 -13.03 16.38
CA PRO A 174 -10.14 -13.77 16.29
C PRO A 174 -8.98 -12.86 15.86
N TYR A 175 -9.23 -11.85 15.03
CA TYR A 175 -8.20 -10.87 14.67
C TYR A 175 -7.70 -10.07 15.88
N ALA A 176 -8.59 -9.66 16.79
CA ALA A 176 -8.19 -8.93 18.00
C ALA A 176 -7.34 -9.79 18.95
N GLU A 177 -7.74 -11.05 19.15
CA GLU A 177 -6.98 -12.00 19.98
C GLU A 177 -5.62 -12.34 19.34
N LEU A 178 -5.61 -12.56 18.02
CA LEU A 178 -4.39 -12.81 17.25
C LEU A 178 -3.45 -11.60 17.32
N SER A 179 -3.96 -10.38 17.12
CA SER A 179 -3.15 -9.16 17.20
C SER A 179 -2.51 -9.01 18.58
N ARG A 180 -3.25 -9.29 19.65
CA ARG A 180 -2.74 -9.28 21.03
C ARG A 180 -1.67 -10.32 21.27
N PHE A 181 -1.90 -11.57 20.81
CA PHE A 181 -0.90 -12.63 20.90
C PHE A 181 0.40 -12.22 20.17
N LEU A 182 0.26 -11.64 18.98
CA LEU A 182 1.36 -11.13 18.16
C LEU A 182 2.08 -9.93 18.82
N GLU A 183 1.37 -9.06 19.54
CA GLU A 183 1.96 -7.93 20.28
C GLU A 183 2.91 -8.40 21.38
N SER A 184 2.56 -9.49 22.07
CA SER A 184 3.41 -10.06 23.13
C SER A 184 4.66 -10.78 22.60
N ARG A 185 4.66 -11.23 21.33
CA ARG A 185 5.72 -12.05 20.73
C ARG A 185 6.18 -11.51 19.38
N PHE A 186 7.09 -10.53 19.43
CA PHE A 186 7.62 -9.89 18.24
C PHE A 186 8.17 -10.88 17.18
N VAL A 187 8.93 -11.89 17.59
CA VAL A 187 9.54 -12.85 16.64
C VAL A 187 8.49 -13.62 15.83
N VAL A 188 7.40 -14.05 16.49
CA VAL A 188 6.30 -14.75 15.82
C VAL A 188 5.58 -13.82 14.84
N LYS A 189 5.40 -12.56 15.23
CA LYS A 189 4.83 -11.51 14.38
C LYS A 189 5.68 -11.28 13.12
N LEU A 190 7.00 -11.21 13.25
CA LEU A 190 7.92 -11.09 12.12
C LEU A 190 7.81 -12.29 11.16
N ILE A 191 7.83 -13.52 11.67
CA ILE A 191 7.76 -14.75 10.84
C ILE A 191 6.46 -14.78 10.03
N ILE A 192 5.32 -14.53 10.68
CA ILE A 192 4.02 -14.53 10.01
C ILE A 192 3.98 -13.43 8.93
N TYR A 193 4.52 -12.24 9.20
CA TYR A 193 4.56 -11.19 8.20
C TYR A 193 5.43 -11.54 6.99
N VAL A 194 6.63 -12.09 7.20
CA VAL A 194 7.50 -12.53 6.10
C VAL A 194 6.82 -13.62 5.28
N ALA A 195 6.13 -14.56 5.92
CA ALA A 195 5.36 -15.60 5.23
C ALA A 195 4.21 -15.01 4.40
N VAL A 196 3.41 -14.08 4.94
CA VAL A 196 2.30 -13.43 4.22
C VAL A 196 2.81 -12.66 3.02
N ILE A 197 3.91 -11.91 3.17
CA ILE A 197 4.55 -11.17 2.08
C ILE A 197 5.06 -12.14 1.00
N GLY A 198 5.75 -13.22 1.39
CA GLY A 198 6.25 -14.23 0.45
C GLY A 198 5.13 -14.92 -0.33
N ILE A 199 4.04 -15.27 0.34
CA ILE A 199 2.85 -15.85 -0.30
C ILE A 199 2.18 -14.84 -1.25
N ALA A 200 2.06 -13.57 -0.84
CA ALA A 200 1.52 -12.53 -1.69
C ALA A 200 2.37 -12.34 -2.96
N PHE A 201 3.70 -12.38 -2.84
CA PHE A 201 4.60 -12.34 -3.99
C PHE A 201 4.46 -13.55 -4.91
N TYR A 202 4.30 -14.74 -4.34
CA TYR A 202 4.06 -15.95 -5.12
C TYR A 202 2.77 -15.83 -5.96
N PHE A 203 1.65 -15.44 -5.34
CA PHE A 203 0.39 -15.25 -6.06
C PHE A 203 0.46 -14.11 -7.08
N TYR A 204 1.15 -13.01 -6.74
CA TYR A 204 1.33 -11.90 -7.67
C TYR A 204 2.21 -12.29 -8.86
N GLY A 205 3.27 -13.08 -8.66
CA GLY A 205 4.07 -13.66 -9.74
C GLY A 205 3.26 -14.56 -10.67
N MET A 206 2.42 -15.43 -10.09
CA MET A 206 1.49 -16.27 -10.85
C MET A 206 0.47 -15.43 -11.66
N PHE A 207 -0.11 -14.40 -11.03
CA PHE A 207 -1.02 -13.48 -11.70
C PHE A 207 -0.36 -12.74 -12.87
N LEU A 208 0.88 -12.28 -12.69
CA LEU A 208 1.63 -11.60 -13.74
C LEU A 208 2.03 -12.55 -14.88
N GLN A 209 2.32 -13.81 -14.60
CA GLN A 209 2.55 -14.80 -15.64
C GLN A 209 1.31 -14.99 -16.50
N VAL A 210 0.14 -15.13 -15.87
CA VAL A 210 -1.16 -15.16 -16.57
C VAL A 210 -1.37 -13.85 -17.36
N LEU A 211 -1.08 -12.69 -16.78
CA LEU A 211 -1.21 -11.40 -17.46
C LEU A 211 -0.25 -11.28 -18.67
N LYS A 212 0.96 -11.82 -18.56
CA LYS A 212 1.94 -11.85 -19.66
C LYS A 212 1.47 -12.76 -20.80
N GLU A 213 0.97 -13.95 -20.48
CA GLU A 213 0.36 -14.87 -21.46
C GLU A 213 -0.87 -14.23 -22.12
N LEU A 214 -1.69 -13.49 -21.36
CA LEU A 214 -2.82 -12.73 -21.88
C LEU A 214 -2.40 -11.60 -22.83
N LEU A 215 -1.31 -10.89 -22.52
CA LEU A 215 -0.82 -9.80 -23.37
C LEU A 215 -0.09 -10.28 -24.63
N SER A 216 0.68 -11.38 -24.54
CA SER A 216 1.51 -11.83 -25.67
C SER A 216 0.74 -12.66 -26.69
N SER A 217 -0.24 -13.44 -26.25
CA SER A 217 -0.88 -14.44 -27.11
C SER A 217 -2.07 -13.90 -27.88
N GLY A 218 -2.68 -12.77 -27.48
CA GLY A 218 -3.95 -12.29 -28.06
C GLY A 218 -5.15 -13.23 -27.83
N ASP A 219 -4.88 -14.48 -27.45
CA ASP A 219 -5.83 -15.54 -27.12
C ASP A 219 -6.35 -15.43 -25.69
N ILE A 220 -7.14 -14.39 -25.47
CA ILE A 220 -8.16 -14.35 -24.42
C ILE A 220 -9.12 -15.58 -24.58
N LEU A 221 -9.12 -16.17 -25.78
CA LEU A 221 -9.90 -17.34 -26.23
C LEU A 221 -9.59 -18.66 -25.51
N TYR A 222 -8.36 -18.94 -25.09
CA TYR A 222 -8.05 -20.25 -24.49
C TYR A 222 -8.55 -20.38 -23.03
N LEU A 223 -8.51 -19.28 -22.26
CA LEU A 223 -9.07 -19.24 -20.89
C LEU A 223 -10.62 -19.21 -20.87
N LEU A 224 -11.26 -18.92 -22.01
CA LEU A 224 -12.71 -18.84 -22.18
C LEU A 224 -13.32 -20.04 -22.92
N THR A 225 -12.60 -21.15 -23.02
CA THR A 225 -13.13 -22.40 -23.59
C THR A 225 -14.40 -22.83 -22.82
N GLY A 226 -15.40 -23.36 -23.53
CA GLY A 226 -16.70 -23.78 -22.98
C GLY A 226 -16.72 -24.55 -21.63
N PRO A 227 -15.75 -25.45 -21.31
CA PRO A 227 -15.72 -26.11 -20.01
C PRO A 227 -15.23 -25.20 -18.86
N THR A 228 -14.33 -24.24 -19.10
CA THR A 228 -13.88 -23.28 -18.09
C THR A 228 -15.00 -22.31 -17.75
N VAL A 229 -15.72 -21.86 -18.77
CA VAL A 229 -16.94 -21.05 -18.63
C VAL A 229 -17.99 -21.76 -17.77
N LYS A 230 -18.29 -23.04 -18.02
CA LYS A 230 -19.26 -23.80 -17.20
C LYS A 230 -18.82 -23.93 -15.74
N LYS A 231 -17.53 -24.13 -15.48
CA LYS A 231 -16.98 -24.11 -14.10
C LYS A 231 -17.13 -22.74 -13.48
N LEU A 232 -16.93 -21.68 -14.25
CA LEU A 232 -17.08 -20.29 -13.81
C LEU A 232 -18.54 -19.96 -13.47
N THR A 233 -19.51 -20.43 -14.28
CA THR A 233 -20.95 -20.32 -14.00
C THR A 233 -21.31 -21.09 -12.73
N ALA A 234 -20.81 -22.32 -12.56
CA ALA A 234 -21.07 -23.12 -11.36
C ALA A 234 -20.51 -22.47 -10.08
N VAL A 235 -19.31 -21.87 -10.16
CA VAL A 235 -18.72 -21.11 -9.05
C VAL A 235 -19.55 -19.85 -8.74
N ALA A 236 -19.93 -19.08 -9.77
CA ALA A 236 -20.81 -17.92 -9.62
C ALA A 236 -22.15 -18.32 -8.99
N GLU A 237 -22.69 -19.48 -9.36
CA GLU A 237 -23.94 -20.00 -8.80
C GLU A 237 -23.80 -20.43 -7.33
N ALA A 238 -22.67 -21.05 -6.97
CA ALA A 238 -22.36 -21.51 -5.61
C ALA A 238 -22.08 -20.37 -4.61
N LEU A 239 -21.75 -19.17 -5.08
CA LEU A 239 -21.44 -17.99 -4.26
C LEU A 239 -22.69 -17.35 -3.63
N PHE A 240 -23.43 -18.11 -2.83
CA PHE A 240 -24.55 -17.60 -2.03
C PHE A 240 -24.02 -16.84 -0.80
N PRO A 241 -24.54 -15.64 -0.46
CA PRO A 241 -25.68 -14.92 -1.08
C PRO A 241 -25.29 -13.90 -2.16
N ILE A 242 -24.00 -13.73 -2.47
CA ILE A 242 -23.47 -12.71 -3.40
C ILE A 242 -24.09 -12.82 -4.80
N ASN A 243 -24.28 -14.04 -5.28
CA ASN A 243 -24.95 -14.37 -6.54
C ASN A 243 -26.31 -13.65 -6.70
N ARG A 244 -27.10 -13.54 -5.62
CA ARG A 244 -28.45 -12.93 -5.68
C ARG A 244 -28.41 -11.43 -6.01
N PHE A 245 -27.31 -10.72 -5.72
CA PHE A 245 -27.13 -9.34 -6.15
C PHE A 245 -27.02 -9.22 -7.68
N ALA A 246 -26.27 -10.12 -8.31
CA ALA A 246 -26.15 -10.18 -9.77
C ALA A 246 -27.47 -10.59 -10.44
N MET A 247 -28.24 -11.50 -9.83
CA MET A 247 -29.58 -11.86 -10.31
C MET A 247 -30.56 -10.67 -10.33
N ILE A 248 -30.50 -9.78 -9.32
CA ILE A 248 -31.34 -8.58 -9.27
C ILE A 248 -31.02 -7.64 -10.45
N LEU A 249 -29.73 -7.41 -10.74
CA LEU A 249 -29.27 -6.58 -11.85
C LEU A 249 -29.72 -7.13 -13.21
N VAL A 250 -29.54 -8.43 -13.43
CA VAL A 250 -29.94 -9.10 -14.68
C VAL A 250 -31.46 -9.24 -14.81
N GLY A 251 -32.22 -9.01 -13.72
CA GLY A 251 -33.69 -9.05 -13.74
C GLY A 251 -34.29 -10.44 -13.56
N ARG A 252 -33.49 -11.45 -13.18
CA ARG A 252 -33.97 -12.81 -12.91
C ARG A 252 -34.49 -12.87 -11.46
N GLN A 253 -35.79 -13.16 -11.28
CA GLN A 253 -36.42 -13.33 -9.96
C GLN A 253 -36.08 -12.20 -8.97
N THR A 254 -36.26 -10.95 -9.40
CA THR A 254 -35.88 -9.74 -8.65
C THR A 254 -36.50 -9.68 -7.25
N TRP A 255 -37.82 -9.92 -7.16
CA TRP A 255 -38.55 -9.80 -5.90
C TRP A 255 -38.12 -10.82 -4.84
N LEU A 256 -37.99 -12.09 -5.22
CA LEU A 256 -37.50 -13.16 -4.35
C LEU A 256 -36.06 -12.88 -3.87
N SER A 257 -35.21 -12.40 -4.77
CA SER A 257 -33.80 -12.09 -4.45
C SER A 257 -33.68 -10.91 -3.48
N ILE A 258 -34.52 -9.87 -3.63
CA ILE A 258 -34.58 -8.72 -2.71
C ILE A 258 -35.00 -9.17 -1.32
N LEU A 259 -36.02 -10.02 -1.21
CA LEU A 259 -36.51 -10.52 0.07
C LEU A 259 -35.45 -11.37 0.80
N ILE A 260 -34.78 -12.26 0.07
CA ILE A 260 -33.69 -13.09 0.62
C ILE A 260 -32.53 -12.21 1.11
N ILE A 261 -32.13 -11.18 0.35
CA ILE A 261 -31.06 -10.27 0.76
C ILE A 261 -31.45 -9.46 2.00
N LEU A 262 -32.69 -9.00 2.09
CA LEU A 262 -33.19 -8.27 3.27
C LEU A 262 -33.22 -9.17 4.52
N ALA A 263 -33.73 -10.40 4.39
CA ALA A 263 -33.74 -11.37 5.47
C ALA A 263 -32.31 -11.71 5.94
N PHE A 264 -31.39 -11.92 4.99
CA PHE A 264 -29.99 -12.20 5.29
C PHE A 264 -29.27 -11.00 5.90
N ALA A 265 -29.56 -9.77 5.45
CA ALA A 265 -29.02 -8.54 6.02
C ALA A 265 -29.48 -8.33 7.47
N LEU A 266 -30.75 -8.61 7.78
CA LEU A 266 -31.28 -8.55 9.14
C LEU A 266 -30.58 -9.58 10.05
N GLY A 267 -30.42 -10.83 9.59
CA GLY A 267 -29.69 -11.86 10.32
C GLY A 267 -28.21 -11.49 10.55
N CYS A 268 -27.57 -10.90 9.55
CA CYS A 268 -26.21 -10.40 9.64
C CYS A 268 -26.07 -9.28 10.69
N LEU A 269 -27.03 -8.36 10.74
CA LEU A 269 -27.03 -7.24 11.69
C LEU A 269 -27.18 -7.72 13.14
N THR A 270 -28.06 -8.69 13.40
CA THR A 270 -28.23 -9.25 14.75
C THR A 270 -26.98 -9.98 15.25
N VAL A 271 -26.34 -10.77 14.38
CA VAL A 271 -25.07 -11.45 14.68
C VAL A 271 -23.96 -10.42 14.95
N ALA A 272 -23.82 -9.41 14.09
CA ALA A 272 -22.84 -8.35 14.27
C ALA A 272 -23.04 -7.60 15.61
N TYR A 273 -24.29 -7.26 15.93
CA TYR A 273 -24.63 -6.59 17.18
C TYR A 273 -24.19 -7.40 18.41
N PHE A 274 -24.48 -8.70 18.43
CA PHE A 274 -24.16 -9.56 19.57
C PHE A 274 -22.66 -9.79 19.74
N ILE A 275 -21.95 -10.06 18.63
CA ILE A 275 -20.50 -10.31 18.63
C ILE A 275 -19.72 -9.06 19.06
N ILE A 276 -20.06 -7.90 18.49
CA ILE A 276 -19.33 -6.66 18.80
C ILE A 276 -19.65 -6.23 20.24
N ARG A 277 -20.88 -6.39 20.72
CA ARG A 277 -21.22 -6.09 22.11
C ARG A 277 -20.39 -6.91 23.10
N ARG A 278 -20.30 -8.23 22.88
CA ARG A 278 -19.51 -9.13 23.74
C ARG A 278 -18.03 -8.79 23.75
N THR A 279 -17.46 -8.49 22.58
CA THR A 279 -16.04 -8.15 22.48
C THR A 279 -15.72 -6.79 23.08
N PHE A 280 -16.57 -5.78 22.86
CA PHE A 280 -16.40 -4.46 23.43
C PHE A 280 -16.39 -4.50 24.96
N THR A 281 -17.32 -5.23 25.59
CA THR A 281 -17.36 -5.37 27.05
C THR A 281 -16.14 -6.10 27.60
N ALA A 282 -15.70 -7.18 26.94
CA ALA A 282 -14.53 -7.95 27.36
C ALA A 282 -13.23 -7.14 27.25
N ILE A 283 -13.09 -6.30 26.23
CA ILE A 283 -11.93 -5.42 26.06
C ILE A 283 -11.94 -4.31 27.11
N LEU A 284 -13.10 -3.72 27.38
CA LEU A 284 -13.22 -2.63 28.35
C LEU A 284 -12.87 -3.08 29.77
N GLN A 285 -13.34 -4.27 30.18
CA GLN A 285 -13.00 -4.87 31.47
C GLN A 285 -11.49 -5.09 31.60
N ARG A 286 -10.86 -5.69 30.59
CA ARG A 286 -9.41 -5.93 30.60
C ARG A 286 -8.56 -4.66 30.62
N LYS A 287 -8.99 -3.58 29.96
CA LYS A 287 -8.29 -2.29 30.01
C LYS A 287 -8.39 -1.64 31.39
N MET A 288 -9.53 -1.79 32.06
CA MET A 288 -9.73 -1.31 33.43
C MET A 288 -8.88 -2.09 34.45
N GLU A 289 -8.61 -3.38 34.19
CA GLU A 289 -7.83 -4.25 35.07
C GLU A 289 -6.32 -3.93 35.08
N GLY A 290 -5.81 -3.16 34.12
CA GLY A 290 -4.41 -2.76 34.05
C GLY A 290 -3.46 -3.93 33.70
N GLU A 291 -2.64 -3.77 32.67
CA GLU A 291 -1.68 -4.82 32.29
C GLU A 291 -0.47 -4.80 33.23
N SER A 292 -0.21 -5.92 33.95
CA SER A 292 0.95 -6.03 34.84
C SER A 292 2.25 -6.15 34.03
N VAL A 293 2.94 -5.03 33.83
CA VAL A 293 4.21 -5.00 33.12
C VAL A 293 5.31 -5.60 34.00
N LYS A 294 5.70 -6.86 33.70
CA LYS A 294 6.88 -7.47 34.30
C LYS A 294 8.15 -6.79 33.77
N LEU A 295 8.79 -5.98 34.60
CA LEU A 295 10.08 -5.37 34.30
C LEU A 295 11.15 -6.48 34.22
N ARG A 296 11.66 -6.73 33.02
CA ARG A 296 12.74 -7.70 32.78
C ARG A 296 14.08 -7.03 33.07
N LYS A 297 14.91 -7.65 33.92
CA LYS A 297 16.29 -7.20 34.18
C LYS A 297 17.12 -7.31 32.88
N PHE A 298 17.68 -6.18 32.42
CA PHE A 298 18.57 -6.14 31.26
C PHE A 298 20.02 -6.43 31.68
N LYS A 299 20.74 -7.25 30.89
CA LYS A 299 22.19 -7.42 31.01
C LYS A 299 22.88 -6.44 30.06
N GLU A 300 23.72 -5.56 30.59
CA GLU A 300 24.49 -4.62 29.78
C GLU A 300 25.66 -5.31 29.08
N LYS A 301 25.88 -5.00 27.81
CA LYS A 301 27.05 -5.44 27.03
C LYS A 301 27.81 -4.20 26.56
N LYS A 302 29.13 -4.16 26.79
CA LYS A 302 30.00 -3.08 26.29
C LYS A 302 30.09 -3.15 24.76
N ARG A 303 29.86 -2.03 24.07
CA ARG A 303 29.97 -1.87 22.61
C ARG A 303 30.56 -0.50 22.28
N SER A 304 31.09 -0.33 21.06
CA SER A 304 31.52 1.00 20.59
C SER A 304 30.32 1.95 20.49
N LEU A 305 30.58 3.26 20.53
CA LEU A 305 29.54 4.29 20.50
C LEU A 305 28.62 4.14 19.28
N LEU A 306 29.19 4.05 18.07
CA LEU A 306 28.44 3.87 16.82
C LEU A 306 27.67 2.54 16.84
N ALA A 307 28.28 1.43 17.26
CA ALA A 307 27.61 0.14 17.33
C ALA A 307 26.46 0.12 18.36
N THR A 308 26.57 0.92 19.43
CA THR A 308 25.50 1.07 20.44
C THR A 308 24.31 1.82 19.86
N LEU A 309 24.56 2.92 19.16
CA LEU A 309 23.51 3.69 18.48
C LEU A 309 22.84 2.86 17.38
N MET A 310 23.62 2.17 16.56
CA MET A 310 23.11 1.24 15.53
C MET A 310 22.25 0.12 16.14
N HIS A 311 22.68 -0.43 17.27
CA HIS A 311 21.91 -1.45 17.95
C HIS A 311 20.60 -0.92 18.53
N LYS A 312 20.61 0.32 19.06
CA LYS A 312 19.39 1.02 19.48
C LYS A 312 18.43 1.12 18.29
N GLU A 313 18.89 1.60 17.13
CA GLU A 313 18.02 1.73 15.94
C GLU A 313 17.47 0.36 15.48
N PHE A 314 18.31 -0.68 15.48
CA PHE A 314 17.90 -2.05 15.13
C PHE A 314 16.82 -2.59 16.09
N ILE A 315 17.02 -2.42 17.40
CA ILE A 315 16.02 -2.83 18.41
C ILE A 315 14.74 -2.01 18.24
N THR A 316 14.81 -0.71 17.96
CA THR A 316 13.63 0.14 17.78
C THR A 316 12.82 -0.28 16.55
N VAL A 317 13.48 -0.60 15.42
CA VAL A 317 12.81 -1.13 14.22
C VAL A 317 12.12 -2.45 14.55
N ILE A 318 12.86 -3.38 15.15
CA ILE A 318 12.35 -4.70 15.50
C ILE A 318 11.21 -4.56 16.51
N ARG A 319 11.32 -3.76 17.55
CA ARG A 319 10.26 -3.67 18.55
C ARG A 319 8.97 -3.03 18.03
N THR A 320 9.06 -2.21 16.98
CA THR A 320 7.92 -1.52 16.38
C THR A 320 7.51 -2.18 15.06
N PRO A 321 6.42 -2.99 15.04
CA PRO A 321 6.09 -3.83 13.91
C PRO A 321 5.81 -3.06 12.61
N SER A 322 5.27 -1.83 12.70
CA SER A 322 5.05 -0.98 11.53
C SER A 322 6.38 -0.62 10.84
N TYR A 323 7.43 -0.33 11.61
CA TYR A 323 8.75 -0.05 11.07
C TYR A 323 9.42 -1.32 10.57
N ALA A 324 9.40 -2.42 11.35
CA ALA A 324 9.90 -3.70 10.86
C ALA A 324 9.27 -4.08 9.51
N PHE A 325 7.95 -3.93 9.38
CA PHE A 325 7.23 -4.18 8.13
C PHE A 325 7.75 -3.31 6.99
N GLN A 326 7.87 -2.00 7.19
CA GLN A 326 8.36 -1.10 6.13
C GLN A 326 9.77 -1.49 5.67
N TYR A 327 10.68 -1.81 6.59
CA TYR A 327 12.07 -2.17 6.27
C TYR A 327 12.19 -3.57 5.62
N PHE A 328 11.48 -4.58 6.12
CA PHE A 328 11.53 -5.93 5.54
C PHE A 328 10.76 -6.02 4.22
N ALA A 329 9.59 -5.36 4.14
CA ALA A 329 8.82 -5.33 2.91
C ALA A 329 9.64 -4.67 1.81
N THR A 330 10.22 -3.49 2.01
CA THR A 330 11.03 -2.84 0.98
C THR A 330 12.22 -3.70 0.55
N THR A 331 12.90 -4.34 1.52
CA THR A 331 14.07 -5.19 1.24
C THR A 331 13.73 -6.41 0.38
N LEU A 332 12.61 -7.09 0.66
CA LEU A 332 12.20 -8.30 -0.07
C LEU A 332 11.45 -7.99 -1.38
N THR A 333 10.73 -6.87 -1.42
CA THR A 333 9.89 -6.48 -2.55
C THR A 333 10.69 -5.93 -3.72
N LEU A 334 11.75 -5.15 -3.43
CA LEU A 334 12.52 -4.45 -4.46
C LEU A 334 13.10 -5.39 -5.54
N PRO A 335 13.79 -6.50 -5.20
CA PRO A 335 14.36 -7.40 -6.22
C PRO A 335 13.30 -7.99 -7.14
N PHE A 336 12.16 -8.35 -6.56
CA PHE A 336 11.05 -8.95 -7.30
C PHE A 336 10.40 -7.95 -8.26
N ILE A 337 10.10 -6.73 -7.79
CA ILE A 337 9.50 -5.68 -8.64
C ILE A 337 10.46 -5.32 -9.78
N VAL A 338 11.74 -5.13 -9.49
CA VAL A 338 12.76 -4.83 -10.49
C VAL A 338 12.81 -5.91 -11.57
N TYR A 339 12.90 -7.19 -11.18
CA TYR A 339 12.96 -8.29 -12.13
C TYR A 339 11.74 -8.33 -13.05
N VAL A 340 10.54 -8.22 -12.48
CA VAL A 340 9.28 -8.22 -13.24
C VAL A 340 9.22 -7.04 -14.19
N CYS A 341 9.48 -5.83 -13.70
CA CYS A 341 9.34 -4.61 -14.49
C CYS A 341 10.36 -4.57 -15.64
N VAL A 342 11.61 -5.01 -15.43
CA VAL A 342 12.60 -5.14 -16.50
C VAL A 342 12.11 -6.14 -17.56
N ASN A 343 11.57 -7.29 -17.16
CA ASN A 343 11.09 -8.31 -18.09
C ASN A 343 9.91 -7.84 -18.95
N ILE A 344 8.94 -7.14 -18.34
CA ILE A 344 7.78 -6.57 -19.05
C ILE A 344 8.26 -5.47 -20.00
N LEU A 345 9.06 -4.53 -19.49
CA LEU A 345 9.50 -3.37 -20.27
C LEU A 345 10.40 -3.78 -21.44
N ARG A 346 11.24 -4.80 -21.26
CA ARG A 346 12.01 -5.43 -22.34
C ARG A 346 11.11 -5.97 -23.43
N SER A 347 10.06 -6.71 -23.06
CA SER A 347 9.11 -7.31 -24.01
C SER A 347 8.38 -6.22 -24.81
N LEU A 348 8.00 -5.11 -24.16
CA LEU A 348 7.37 -3.96 -24.81
C LEU A 348 8.33 -3.23 -25.75
N ILE A 349 9.57 -2.97 -25.33
CA ILE A 349 10.53 -2.18 -26.13
C ILE A 349 11.07 -2.98 -27.32
N GLN A 350 11.25 -4.29 -27.18
CA GLN A 350 11.58 -5.17 -28.32
C GLN A 350 10.48 -5.17 -29.38
N SER A 351 9.22 -4.92 -29.01
CA SER A 351 8.13 -4.79 -29.98
C SER A 351 8.09 -3.42 -30.68
N LEU A 352 8.65 -2.37 -30.05
CA LEU A 352 8.62 -1.00 -30.55
C LEU A 352 9.91 -0.57 -31.27
N THR A 353 11.04 -1.19 -30.94
CA THR A 353 12.37 -0.81 -31.45
C THR A 353 13.21 -2.04 -31.75
N ILE A 354 14.04 -1.96 -32.80
CA ILE A 354 14.94 -3.04 -33.23
C ILE A 354 16.21 -3.10 -32.35
N ILE A 355 16.46 -2.07 -31.54
CA ILE A 355 17.68 -1.89 -30.76
C ILE A 355 17.56 -2.60 -29.40
N LYS A 356 18.57 -3.39 -29.03
CA LYS A 356 18.66 -4.06 -27.71
C LYS A 356 19.21 -3.09 -26.65
N CYS A 357 18.33 -2.50 -25.85
CA CYS A 357 18.69 -1.60 -24.74
C CYS A 357 18.47 -2.25 -23.36
N ASP A 358 18.89 -3.51 -23.18
CA ASP A 358 18.61 -4.28 -21.95
C ASP A 358 19.31 -3.67 -20.70
N TYR A 359 20.50 -3.09 -20.87
CA TYR A 359 21.29 -2.50 -19.79
C TYR A 359 20.70 -1.18 -19.27
N GLU A 360 20.37 -0.26 -20.16
CA GLU A 360 19.82 1.06 -19.82
C GLU A 360 18.45 0.93 -19.16
N LEU A 361 17.65 -0.06 -19.61
CA LEU A 361 16.38 -0.38 -18.98
C LEU A 361 16.55 -0.92 -17.56
N ALA A 362 17.50 -1.83 -17.36
CA ALA A 362 17.83 -2.34 -16.03
C ALA A 362 18.25 -1.20 -15.08
N LEU A 363 19.09 -0.28 -15.54
CA LEU A 363 19.54 0.88 -14.77
C LEU A 363 18.39 1.84 -14.43
N PHE A 364 17.51 2.13 -15.39
CA PHE A 364 16.33 2.96 -15.17
C PHE A 364 15.39 2.35 -14.13
N VAL A 365 15.01 1.08 -14.31
CA VAL A 365 14.05 0.41 -13.43
C VAL A 365 14.60 0.27 -12.02
N ILE A 366 15.86 -0.14 -11.86
CA ILE A 366 16.49 -0.23 -10.54
C ILE A 366 16.56 1.13 -9.86
N SER A 367 17.02 2.17 -10.55
CA SER A 367 17.16 3.50 -9.95
C SER A 367 15.81 4.09 -9.54
N MET A 368 14.77 3.92 -10.36
CA MET A 368 13.41 4.36 -10.06
C MET A 368 12.84 3.64 -8.83
N PHE A 369 12.90 2.31 -8.79
CA PHE A 369 12.32 1.56 -7.67
C PHE A 369 13.16 1.63 -6.40
N ALA A 370 14.48 1.80 -6.49
CA ALA A 370 15.33 2.05 -5.32
C ALA A 370 14.89 3.34 -4.62
N VAL A 371 14.65 4.42 -5.37
CA VAL A 371 14.14 5.67 -4.82
C VAL A 371 12.75 5.48 -4.20
N MET A 372 11.83 4.83 -4.91
CA MET A 372 10.48 4.61 -4.39
C MET A 372 10.43 3.74 -3.12
N THR A 373 11.42 2.88 -2.90
CA THR A 373 11.44 1.97 -1.75
C THR A 373 12.15 2.55 -0.52
N ASN A 374 13.03 3.54 -0.67
CA ASN A 374 13.74 4.20 0.42
C ASN A 374 12.87 5.14 1.30
N THR A 375 11.54 5.05 1.18
CA THR A 375 10.54 5.85 1.96
C THR A 375 10.71 5.78 3.47
N PHE A 376 11.34 4.73 4.02
CA PHE A 376 11.56 4.59 5.46
C PHE A 376 12.53 5.63 6.04
N CYS A 377 13.32 6.28 5.20
CA CYS A 377 14.31 7.28 5.60
C CYS A 377 13.67 8.64 5.88
N ALA A 378 12.44 8.83 5.41
CA ALA A 378 11.62 10.01 5.62
C ALA A 378 11.40 10.37 7.09
N THR A 379 11.38 9.35 7.95
CA THR A 379 11.00 9.46 9.36
C THR A 379 12.16 9.08 10.28
N ASN A 380 13.41 9.23 9.83
CA ASN A 380 14.59 8.79 10.57
C ASN A 380 14.75 9.48 11.94
N ILE A 381 14.39 10.76 12.00
CA ILE A 381 14.40 11.60 13.20
C ILE A 381 13.01 11.62 13.82
N GLY A 382 11.96 11.78 13.00
CA GLY A 382 10.57 11.77 13.46
C GLY A 382 10.17 10.50 14.22
N ARG A 383 10.80 9.36 13.93
CA ARG A 383 10.60 8.09 14.65
C ARG A 383 10.90 8.17 16.14
N ASP A 384 11.88 8.99 16.53
CA ASP A 384 12.24 9.13 17.94
C ASP A 384 11.20 9.96 18.70
N GLY A 385 10.39 10.76 17.99
CA GLY A 385 9.30 11.54 18.57
C GLY A 385 9.72 12.32 19.81
N ASN A 386 8.98 12.16 20.90
CA ASN A 386 9.28 12.82 22.18
C ASN A 386 10.59 12.35 22.83
N MET A 387 11.10 11.16 22.46
CA MET A 387 12.39 10.66 22.95
C MET A 387 13.58 11.28 22.20
N PHE A 388 13.34 12.05 21.13
CA PHE A 388 14.39 12.82 20.48
C PHE A 388 15.00 13.86 21.42
N ASP A 389 14.19 14.50 22.27
CA ASP A 389 14.67 15.47 23.25
C ASP A 389 15.57 14.81 24.31
N MET A 390 15.29 13.56 24.70
CA MET A 390 16.20 12.77 25.55
C MET A 390 17.51 12.40 24.84
N THR A 391 17.52 12.34 23.51
CA THR A 391 18.75 12.04 22.75
C THR A 391 19.68 13.26 22.73
N LYS A 392 19.15 14.47 22.88
CA LYS A 392 19.94 15.72 22.97
C LYS A 392 20.69 15.87 24.30
N THR A 393 20.25 15.21 25.38
CA THR A 393 20.93 15.26 26.68
C THR A 393 22.04 14.23 26.81
N LEU A 394 22.21 13.34 25.83
CA LEU A 394 23.29 12.36 25.82
C LEU A 394 24.64 13.05 25.56
N PRO A 395 25.73 12.61 26.22
CA PRO A 395 27.09 13.13 25.99
C PRO A 395 27.67 12.56 24.67
N VAL A 396 27.00 12.82 23.55
CA VAL A 396 27.33 12.29 22.22
C VAL A 396 27.22 13.41 21.20
N THR A 397 28.11 13.44 20.19
CA THR A 397 28.05 14.49 19.19
C THR A 397 26.83 14.30 18.26
N PRO A 398 26.14 15.38 17.83
CA PRO A 398 25.01 15.28 16.89
C PRO A 398 25.37 14.56 15.57
N LYS A 399 26.61 14.73 15.13
CA LYS A 399 27.19 14.06 13.96
C LYS A 399 27.15 12.54 14.09
N GLU A 400 27.55 12.02 15.25
CA GLU A 400 27.53 10.58 15.51
C GLU A 400 26.10 10.02 15.56
N VAL A 401 25.17 10.75 16.18
CA VAL A 401 23.75 10.35 16.24
C VAL A 401 23.16 10.26 14.83
N ILE A 402 23.28 11.32 14.03
CA ILE A 402 22.71 11.35 12.66
C ILE A 402 23.42 10.35 11.74
N SER A 403 24.76 10.24 11.83
CA SER A 403 25.52 9.28 11.01
C SER A 403 25.11 7.83 11.28
N SER A 404 24.84 7.46 12.53
CA SER A 404 24.35 6.12 12.88
C SER A 404 22.99 5.83 12.24
N LYS A 405 22.08 6.80 12.19
CA LYS A 405 20.75 6.64 11.56
C LYS A 405 20.85 6.49 10.04
N ILE A 406 21.69 7.31 9.40
CA ILE A 406 21.94 7.21 7.94
C ILE A 406 22.59 5.86 7.62
N LEU A 407 23.59 5.44 8.39
CA LEU A 407 24.29 4.17 8.17
C LEU A 407 23.35 2.97 8.33
N PHE A 408 22.44 3.01 9.30
CA PHE A 408 21.40 1.99 9.47
C PHE A 408 20.51 1.87 8.23
N CYS A 409 20.03 2.99 7.70
CA CYS A 409 19.23 3.00 6.48
C CYS A 409 20.01 2.52 5.25
N MET A 410 21.29 2.91 5.16
CA MET A 410 22.18 2.50 4.09
C MET A 410 22.44 1.00 4.07
N ILE A 411 22.63 0.35 5.21
CA ILE A 411 22.81 -1.12 5.25
C ILE A 411 21.58 -1.83 4.67
N VAL A 412 20.38 -1.38 5.06
CA VAL A 412 19.13 -2.00 4.60
C VAL A 412 18.93 -1.79 3.10
N SER A 413 19.13 -0.55 2.62
CA SER A 413 19.05 -0.23 1.19
C SER A 413 20.14 -0.95 0.39
N ALA A 414 21.34 -1.15 0.95
CA ALA A 414 22.42 -1.86 0.28
C ALA A 414 22.10 -3.36 0.10
N ILE A 415 21.49 -3.99 1.10
CA ILE A 415 21.03 -5.39 0.99
C ILE A 415 19.97 -5.51 -0.10
N SER A 416 18.99 -4.59 -0.16
CA SER A 416 17.91 -4.63 -1.14
C SER A 416 18.41 -4.41 -2.58
N VAL A 417 19.29 -3.43 -2.79
CA VAL A 417 19.92 -3.16 -4.09
C VAL A 417 20.80 -4.32 -4.53
N PHE A 418 21.60 -4.89 -3.62
CA PHE A 418 22.45 -6.05 -3.92
C PHE A 418 21.62 -7.26 -4.38
N LEU A 419 20.54 -7.60 -3.66
CA LEU A 419 19.63 -8.68 -4.05
C LEU A 419 18.97 -8.42 -5.41
N SER A 420 18.67 -7.16 -5.73
CA SER A 420 18.06 -6.76 -7.01
C SER A 420 19.03 -6.92 -8.17
N VAL A 421 20.28 -6.47 -8.01
CA VAL A 421 21.35 -6.64 -9.01
C VAL A 421 21.67 -8.12 -9.21
N LEU A 422 21.71 -8.91 -8.12
CA LEU A 422 21.89 -10.35 -8.20
C LEU A 422 20.76 -11.03 -9.01
N ALA A 423 19.51 -10.64 -8.77
CA ALA A 423 18.37 -11.16 -9.53
C ALA A 423 18.47 -10.84 -11.04
N LEU A 424 18.91 -9.63 -11.40
CA LEU A 424 19.12 -9.27 -12.81
C LEU A 424 20.30 -10.01 -13.46
N ALA A 425 21.38 -10.22 -12.71
CA ALA A 425 22.54 -10.98 -13.18
C ALA A 425 22.20 -12.45 -13.42
N LEU A 426 21.47 -13.09 -12.50
CA LEU A 426 21.00 -14.48 -12.65
C LEU A 426 20.04 -14.67 -13.82
N ALA A 427 19.25 -13.65 -14.13
CA ALA A 427 18.34 -13.65 -15.27
C ALA A 427 19.00 -13.33 -16.62
N HIS A 428 20.33 -13.19 -16.65
CA HIS A 428 21.12 -12.86 -17.84
C HIS A 428 20.68 -11.57 -18.57
N PHE A 429 20.13 -10.59 -17.83
CA PHE A 429 19.83 -9.26 -18.41
C PHE A 429 21.09 -8.39 -18.53
N VAL A 430 22.09 -8.63 -17.68
CA VAL A 430 23.23 -7.73 -17.49
C VAL A 430 24.52 -8.53 -17.28
N ASN A 431 25.63 -8.09 -17.88
CA ASN A 431 26.96 -8.67 -17.65
C ASN A 431 27.49 -8.34 -16.25
N LEU A 432 28.40 -9.16 -15.70
CA LEU A 432 28.99 -8.95 -14.36
C LEU A 432 29.56 -7.53 -14.16
N TRP A 433 30.25 -7.00 -15.17
CA TRP A 433 30.79 -5.63 -15.14
C TRP A 433 29.68 -4.57 -15.06
N GLN A 434 28.68 -4.67 -15.92
CA GLN A 434 27.54 -3.76 -15.95
C GLN A 434 26.73 -3.84 -14.64
N ALA A 435 26.61 -5.03 -14.04
CA ALA A 435 25.95 -5.23 -12.76
C ALA A 435 26.69 -4.50 -11.63
N ALA A 436 28.03 -4.54 -11.63
CA ALA A 436 28.85 -3.80 -10.67
C ALA A 436 28.65 -2.28 -10.80
N VAL A 437 28.59 -1.76 -12.03
CA VAL A 437 28.33 -0.34 -12.29
C VAL A 437 26.95 0.08 -11.80
N ILE A 438 25.90 -0.70 -12.11
CA ILE A 438 24.54 -0.45 -11.62
C ILE A 438 24.53 -0.44 -10.09
N LEU A 439 25.19 -1.39 -9.44
CA LEU A 439 25.26 -1.47 -7.99
C LEU A 439 25.87 -0.19 -7.40
N VAL A 440 27.02 0.27 -7.91
CA VAL A 440 27.69 1.47 -7.39
C VAL A 440 26.84 2.72 -7.60
N LEU A 441 26.28 2.92 -8.80
CA LEU A 441 25.46 4.09 -9.12
C LEU A 441 24.17 4.12 -8.28
N THR A 442 23.51 2.96 -8.12
CA THR A 442 22.27 2.87 -7.35
C THR A 442 22.53 3.07 -5.86
N LEU A 443 23.62 2.53 -5.31
CA LEU A 443 24.00 2.77 -3.92
C LEU A 443 24.31 4.26 -3.65
N ALA A 444 24.98 4.93 -4.59
CA ALA A 444 25.26 6.35 -4.49
C ALA A 444 23.97 7.18 -4.55
N LEU A 445 23.02 6.83 -5.43
CA LEU A 445 21.69 7.43 -5.46
C LEU A 445 20.93 7.22 -4.15
N SER A 446 20.87 6.00 -3.64
CA SER A 446 20.25 5.69 -2.35
C SER A 446 20.87 6.51 -1.23
N PHE A 447 22.20 6.66 -1.20
CA PHE A 447 22.87 7.49 -0.20
C PHE A 447 22.45 8.96 -0.28
N ALA A 448 22.40 9.53 -1.49
CA ALA A 448 22.00 10.92 -1.68
C ALA A 448 20.58 11.17 -1.18
N GLU A 449 19.66 10.26 -1.51
CA GLU A 449 18.28 10.33 -1.10
C GLU A 449 18.12 10.20 0.42
N ILE A 450 18.80 9.23 1.04
CA ILE A 450 18.75 9.01 2.49
C ILE A 450 19.28 10.25 3.23
N ALA A 451 20.37 10.84 2.75
CA ALA A 451 20.92 12.07 3.32
C ALA A 451 19.96 13.26 3.18
N PHE A 452 19.37 13.44 1.99
CA PHE A 452 18.42 14.52 1.73
C PHE A 452 17.12 14.37 2.55
N ALA A 453 16.56 13.16 2.62
CA ALA A 453 15.37 12.85 3.41
C ALA A 453 15.61 13.09 4.89
N THR A 454 16.76 12.63 5.42
CA THR A 454 17.14 12.84 6.82
C THR A 454 17.33 14.33 7.13
N ASN A 455 17.90 15.11 6.20
CA ASN A 455 18.02 16.56 6.39
C ASN A 455 16.64 17.23 6.41
N LYS A 456 15.76 16.90 5.46
CA LYS A 456 14.41 17.46 5.41
C LYS A 456 13.64 17.16 6.70
N ASP A 457 13.73 15.94 7.22
CA ASP A 457 13.13 15.53 8.49
C ASP A 457 13.71 16.31 9.69
N LEU A 458 15.02 16.59 9.69
CA LEU A 458 15.67 17.43 10.70
C LEU A 458 15.09 18.85 10.71
N VAL A 459 14.91 19.45 9.53
CA VAL A 459 14.42 20.83 9.36
C VAL A 459 12.94 20.96 9.66
N SER A 460 12.11 20.01 9.23
CA SER A 460 10.66 20.13 9.32
C SER A 460 10.06 19.80 10.68
N HIS A 461 10.88 19.40 11.66
CA HIS A 461 10.55 18.86 12.98
C HIS A 461 9.09 19.04 13.45
N THR A 462 8.18 18.26 12.88
CA THR A 462 6.80 18.16 13.35
C THR A 462 6.77 17.09 14.42
N ARG A 463 6.52 17.50 15.67
CA ARG A 463 6.21 16.58 16.77
C ARG A 463 5.09 15.64 16.31
N GLY A 464 5.39 14.36 16.10
CA GLY A 464 4.41 13.35 15.71
C GLY A 464 4.43 12.86 14.25
N GLY A 465 5.53 13.03 13.51
CA GLY A 465 5.71 12.35 12.22
C GLY A 465 4.71 12.82 11.15
N SER A 466 4.74 14.10 10.81
CA SER A 466 3.88 14.63 9.74
C SER A 466 4.39 14.17 8.37
N ASP A 467 3.51 13.54 7.59
CA ASP A 467 3.75 13.04 6.23
C ASP A 467 4.16 14.14 5.22
N LYS A 468 4.17 15.41 5.63
CA LYS A 468 4.44 16.59 4.79
C LYS A 468 5.84 16.60 4.16
N GLY A 469 6.80 15.98 4.83
CA GLY A 469 8.16 15.83 4.30
C GLY A 469 8.24 14.81 3.16
N ILE A 470 7.36 13.81 3.19
CA ILE A 470 7.55 12.53 2.48
C ILE A 470 7.29 12.68 0.99
N SER A 471 6.15 13.27 0.65
CA SER A 471 5.71 13.50 -0.73
C SER A 471 6.73 14.31 -1.53
N SER A 472 7.29 15.37 -0.92
CA SER A 472 8.19 16.30 -1.60
C SER A 472 9.54 15.68 -1.95
N PHE A 473 10.17 14.92 -1.05
CA PHE A 473 11.46 14.31 -1.38
C PHE A 473 11.30 13.14 -2.35
N LEU A 474 10.22 12.36 -2.23
CA LEU A 474 9.92 11.28 -3.18
C LEU A 474 9.73 11.81 -4.59
N LEU A 475 9.04 12.94 -4.73
CA LEU A 475 8.84 13.58 -6.03
C LEU A 475 10.18 14.04 -6.63
N ILE A 476 11.04 14.68 -5.84
CA ILE A 476 12.39 15.09 -6.30
C ILE A 476 13.22 13.87 -6.71
N GLY A 477 13.24 12.81 -5.89
CA GLY A 477 13.95 11.58 -6.22
C GLY A 477 13.39 10.90 -7.48
N LEU A 478 12.07 10.92 -7.67
CA LEU A 478 11.43 10.36 -8.86
C LEU A 478 11.80 11.17 -10.11
N ILE A 479 11.82 12.50 -10.04
CA ILE A 479 12.32 13.33 -11.15
C ILE A 479 13.78 12.98 -11.46
N VAL A 480 14.65 12.90 -10.45
CA VAL A 480 16.07 12.57 -10.65
C VAL A 480 16.24 11.20 -11.31
N SER A 481 15.53 10.17 -10.83
CA SER A 481 15.58 8.83 -11.44
C SER A 481 15.00 8.79 -12.86
N LEU A 482 13.96 9.58 -13.15
CA LEU A 482 13.38 9.70 -14.49
C LEU A 482 14.35 10.42 -15.44
N VAL A 483 15.01 11.50 -15.01
CA VAL A 483 16.05 12.16 -15.82
C VAL A 483 17.23 11.23 -16.05
N CYS A 484 17.69 10.50 -15.03
CA CYS A 484 18.76 9.50 -15.18
C CYS A 484 18.38 8.39 -16.16
N GLY A 485 17.17 7.83 -16.06
CA GLY A 485 16.76 6.70 -16.90
C GLY A 485 16.31 7.05 -18.30
N VAL A 486 15.44 8.05 -18.46
CA VAL A 486 15.01 8.51 -19.80
C VAL A 486 16.18 9.17 -20.51
N GLY A 487 17.02 9.93 -19.79
CA GLY A 487 18.22 10.54 -20.35
C GLY A 487 19.22 9.51 -20.84
N THR A 488 19.45 8.41 -20.10
CA THR A 488 20.32 7.32 -20.58
C THR A 488 19.76 6.57 -21.76
N LEU A 489 18.45 6.27 -21.77
CA LEU A 489 17.80 5.61 -22.89
C LEU A 489 17.86 6.47 -24.16
N ALA A 490 17.51 7.77 -24.06
CA ALA A 490 17.56 8.69 -25.18
C ALA A 490 18.98 8.88 -25.72
N LEU A 491 19.97 8.99 -24.83
CA LEU A 491 21.37 9.13 -25.20
C LEU A 491 21.94 7.86 -25.82
N SER A 492 21.57 6.68 -25.32
CA SER A 492 21.98 5.39 -25.91
C SER A 492 21.35 5.19 -27.30
N VAL A 493 20.07 5.50 -27.48
CA VAL A 493 19.40 5.44 -28.80
C VAL A 493 20.02 6.45 -29.77
N ALA A 494 20.29 7.69 -29.34
CA ALA A 494 20.92 8.69 -30.20
C ALA A 494 22.35 8.27 -30.60
N LEU A 495 23.16 7.78 -29.66
CA LEU A 495 24.55 7.41 -29.94
C LEU A 495 24.69 6.12 -30.74
N THR A 496 23.78 5.16 -30.58
CA THR A 496 23.76 3.94 -31.40
C THR A 496 23.42 4.21 -32.87
N ILE A 497 22.84 5.36 -33.20
CA ILE A 497 22.63 5.82 -34.58
C ILE A 497 23.95 6.35 -35.20
N PHE A 498 24.86 6.92 -34.39
CA PHE A 498 26.07 7.60 -34.88
C PHE A 498 27.40 6.87 -34.63
N TYR A 499 27.48 5.98 -33.63
CA TYR A 499 28.71 5.30 -33.19
C TYR A 499 28.45 3.83 -32.80
N ASP A 500 29.52 3.03 -32.81
CA ASP A 500 29.49 1.65 -32.30
C ASP A 500 28.94 1.57 -30.86
N GLY A 501 28.11 0.54 -30.60
CA GLY A 501 27.34 0.41 -29.36
C GLY A 501 28.16 0.43 -28.06
N VAL A 502 29.47 0.16 -28.09
CA VAL A 502 30.34 0.24 -26.91
C VAL A 502 30.49 1.69 -26.43
N TRP A 503 30.70 2.64 -27.34
CA TRP A 503 30.85 4.07 -26.99
C TRP A 503 29.56 4.66 -26.45
N ALA A 504 28.41 4.19 -26.92
CA ALA A 504 27.10 4.55 -26.39
C ALA A 504 26.93 4.13 -24.92
N THR A 505 27.36 2.91 -24.56
CA THR A 505 27.30 2.43 -23.17
C THR A 505 28.25 3.17 -22.23
N VAL A 506 29.43 3.57 -22.70
CA VAL A 506 30.39 4.35 -21.90
C VAL A 506 29.88 5.77 -21.66
N ALA A 507 29.35 6.42 -22.70
CA ALA A 507 28.77 7.76 -22.60
C ALA A 507 27.55 7.79 -21.67
N SER A 508 26.70 6.76 -21.70
CA SER A 508 25.53 6.66 -20.81
C SER A 508 25.94 6.49 -19.34
N VAL A 509 27.00 5.70 -19.06
CA VAL A 509 27.56 5.56 -17.70
C VAL A 509 28.12 6.87 -17.19
N ILE A 510 28.88 7.62 -18.01
CA ILE A 510 29.46 8.91 -17.62
C ILE A 510 28.35 9.92 -17.30
N PHE A 511 27.32 9.99 -18.15
CA PHE A 511 26.18 10.89 -17.95
C PHE A 511 25.49 10.65 -16.59
N VAL A 512 25.23 9.38 -16.25
CA VAL A 512 24.62 9.03 -14.96
C VAL A 512 25.57 9.32 -13.81
N ALA A 513 26.85 8.96 -13.94
CA ALA A 513 27.84 9.21 -12.89
C ALA A 513 27.94 10.70 -12.54
N VAL A 514 27.86 11.60 -13.54
CA VAL A 514 27.86 13.06 -13.32
C VAL A 514 26.61 13.51 -12.56
N ILE A 515 25.41 13.05 -12.96
CA ILE A 515 24.16 13.43 -12.29
C ILE A 515 24.15 12.90 -10.85
N VAL A 516 24.46 11.62 -10.66
CA VAL A 516 24.51 10.99 -9.33
C VAL A 516 25.58 11.64 -8.45
N GLY A 517 26.74 11.96 -9.00
CA GLY A 517 27.81 12.71 -8.33
C GLY A 517 27.35 14.10 -7.89
N GLY A 518 26.64 14.83 -8.76
CA GLY A 518 26.09 16.14 -8.44
C GLY A 518 25.04 16.08 -7.32
N VAL A 519 24.11 15.12 -7.39
CA VAL A 519 23.04 14.96 -6.41
C VAL A 519 23.60 14.52 -5.04
N THR A 520 24.57 13.60 -5.01
CA THR A 520 25.26 13.19 -3.77
C THR A 520 26.03 14.35 -3.13
N PHE A 521 26.70 15.17 -3.93
CA PHE A 521 27.41 16.36 -3.44
C PHE A 521 26.45 17.39 -2.82
N VAL A 522 25.36 17.70 -3.50
CA VAL A 522 24.34 18.65 -2.98
C VAL A 522 23.72 18.12 -1.69
N ALA A 523 23.36 16.84 -1.63
CA ALA A 523 22.75 16.24 -0.45
C ALA A 523 23.69 16.28 0.77
N THR A 524 24.97 15.93 0.58
CA THR A 524 25.97 15.96 1.67
C THR A 524 26.31 17.37 2.13
N TRP A 525 26.35 18.33 1.22
CA TRP A 525 26.57 19.74 1.53
C TRP A 525 25.42 20.33 2.36
N GLN A 526 24.17 20.09 1.95
CA GLN A 526 22.99 20.52 2.70
C GLN A 526 22.95 19.91 4.11
N LEU A 527 23.20 18.60 4.21
CA LEU A 527 23.23 17.91 5.49
C LEU A 527 24.26 18.52 6.45
N LYS A 528 25.48 18.81 5.97
CA LYS A 528 26.54 19.44 6.80
C LYS A 528 26.17 20.86 7.25
N LYS A 529 25.54 21.64 6.37
CA LYS A 529 25.14 23.03 6.65
C LYS A 529 24.06 23.09 7.73
N ASP A 530 23.03 22.27 7.62
CA ASP A 530 21.88 22.29 8.53
C ASP A 530 22.16 21.60 9.88
N LEU A 531 23.11 20.65 9.92
CA LEU A 531 23.41 19.85 11.12
C LEU A 531 23.75 20.69 12.36
N ASN A 532 24.62 21.68 12.20
CA ASN A 532 25.10 22.48 13.33
C ASN A 532 24.12 23.61 13.67
N ALA A 533 23.41 24.15 12.67
CA ALA A 533 22.53 25.30 12.84
C ALA A 533 21.18 24.92 13.48
N LYS A 534 20.60 23.75 13.12
CA LYS A 534 19.22 23.41 13.48
C LYS A 534 19.08 22.34 14.56
N PHE A 535 20.12 21.54 14.81
CA PHE A 535 20.04 20.46 15.80
C PHE A 535 19.80 20.98 17.23
N TYR A 536 20.37 22.15 17.57
CA TYR A 536 20.22 22.78 18.88
C TYR A 536 19.18 23.92 18.92
N SER A 537 18.74 24.45 17.77
CA SER A 537 17.83 25.60 17.72
C SER A 537 16.34 25.25 17.85
N LEU A 538 15.99 23.96 17.98
CA LEU A 538 14.62 23.46 18.09
C LEU A 538 14.13 23.35 19.55
N ILE A 539 14.49 24.34 20.37
CA ILE A 539 13.90 24.60 21.69
C ILE A 539 12.74 25.57 21.47
#